data_AF-A0A0T6ZRX8-F1
#
_entry.id   AF-A0A0T6ZRX8-F1
#
_cell.length_a   1.000
_cell.length_b   1.000
_cell.length_c   1.000
_cell.angle_alpha   90.00
_cell.angle_beta   90.00
_cell.angle_gamma   90.00
#
_symmetry.space_group_name_H-M   'P 1'
#
loop_
_entity.id
_entity.type
_entity.pdbx_description
1 polymer ?
#
loop_
_entity_poly.entity_id
_entity_poly.type
_entity_poly.pdbx_seq_one_letter_code
_entity_poly.pdbx_strand_id
1 'polypeptide(L)'
;MVPVLVAFWFAGFASPAVAGAERAVEALFACDSTFFQVLSRERAAFRSQEVRTIFSEHQRIDIVKFDSSVEVLGLRITSYRQETGLDYNLQPSSFTWGFQVDETPVEAARALLKYFPGEKPFHGTVDMLQATRGYPGQPGKLFALSKPRLAGEAGANLECHSGRKDLGDVWSLPDVEDLFFETWDRESRWLAWIFGWLD
;
A
#
# COMPACT_ATOMS: atom_id res chain seq x y z
N MET A 1 44.11 -39.54 4.96
CA MET A 1 42.66 -39.36 4.71
C MET A 1 42.38 -37.86 4.78
N VAL A 2 42.04 -37.25 3.64
CA VAL A 2 41.79 -35.79 3.55
C VAL A 2 40.30 -35.57 3.82
N PRO A 3 39.91 -34.69 4.75
CA PRO A 3 38.50 -34.37 4.94
C PRO A 3 38.07 -33.43 3.81
N VAL A 4 37.11 -33.87 3.01
CA VAL A 4 36.45 -33.04 2.00
C VAL A 4 35.49 -32.12 2.74
N LEU A 5 35.86 -30.84 2.85
CA LEU A 5 34.98 -29.77 3.29
C LEU A 5 33.95 -29.51 2.18
N VAL A 6 32.72 -29.97 2.38
CA VAL A 6 31.59 -29.63 1.54
C VAL A 6 31.15 -28.21 1.92
N ALA A 7 31.54 -27.23 1.11
CA ALA A 7 31.03 -25.87 1.20
C ALA A 7 29.58 -25.85 0.71
N PHE A 8 28.63 -25.81 1.64
CA PHE A 8 27.23 -25.53 1.32
C PHE A 8 27.10 -24.07 0.91
N TRP A 9 26.89 -23.83 -0.38
CA TRP A 9 26.44 -22.54 -0.90
C TRP A 9 24.98 -22.35 -0.48
N PHE A 10 24.73 -21.46 0.48
CA PHE A 10 23.39 -20.96 0.74
C PHE A 10 23.03 -19.99 -0.39
N ALA A 11 22.37 -20.51 -1.43
CA ALA A 11 21.54 -19.67 -2.27
C ALA A 11 20.47 -19.06 -1.34
N GLY A 12 20.56 -17.76 -1.08
CA GLY A 12 19.60 -17.05 -0.24
C GLY A 12 18.24 -17.04 -0.91
N PHE A 13 17.38 -17.99 -0.56
CA PHE A 13 15.97 -17.93 -0.93
C PHE A 13 15.32 -16.85 -0.08
N ALA A 14 14.65 -15.89 -0.72
CA ALA A 14 13.79 -14.96 -0.01
C ALA A 14 12.74 -15.75 0.78
N SER A 15 12.48 -15.33 2.02
CA SER A 15 11.39 -15.91 2.83
C SER A 15 10.07 -15.80 2.05
N PRO A 16 9.14 -16.78 2.15
CA PRO A 16 7.82 -16.68 1.54
C PRO A 16 7.09 -15.37 1.87
N ALA A 17 7.29 -14.82 3.07
CA ALA A 17 6.73 -13.53 3.46
C ALA A 17 7.30 -12.37 2.64
N VAL A 18 8.62 -12.36 2.39
CA VAL A 18 9.28 -11.33 1.56
C VAL A 18 8.78 -11.43 0.12
N ALA A 19 8.69 -12.64 -0.43
CA ALA A 19 8.17 -12.85 -1.79
C ALA A 19 6.68 -12.52 -1.92
N GLY A 20 5.89 -12.67 -0.84
CA GLY A 20 4.49 -12.22 -0.79
C GLY A 20 4.38 -10.70 -0.75
N ALA A 21 5.16 -10.04 0.09
CA ALA A 21 5.22 -8.58 0.14
C ALA A 21 5.63 -7.98 -1.21
N GLU A 22 6.64 -8.56 -1.86
CA GLU A 22 7.13 -8.09 -3.17
C GLU A 22 6.02 -8.15 -4.21
N ARG A 23 5.32 -9.29 -4.30
CA ARG A 23 4.17 -9.44 -5.21
C ARG A 23 3.04 -8.46 -4.91
N ALA A 24 2.74 -8.18 -3.65
CA ALA A 24 1.70 -7.21 -3.28
C ALA A 24 2.09 -5.77 -3.66
N VAL A 25 3.35 -5.38 -3.45
CA VAL A 25 3.84 -4.04 -3.83
C VAL A 25 3.92 -3.89 -5.34
N GLU A 26 4.40 -4.91 -6.05
CA GLU A 26 4.43 -4.89 -7.52
C GLU A 26 3.02 -4.81 -8.12
N ALA A 27 2.06 -5.54 -7.55
CA ALA A 27 0.66 -5.46 -7.97
C ALA A 27 0.06 -4.07 -7.78
N LEU A 28 0.55 -3.28 -6.81
CA LEU A 28 0.12 -1.89 -6.63
C LEU A 28 0.44 -1.05 -7.87
N PHE A 29 1.58 -1.28 -8.54
CA PHE A 29 1.99 -0.44 -9.68
C PHE A 29 0.99 -0.50 -10.86
N ALA A 30 0.17 -1.54 -10.95
CA ALA A 30 -0.89 -1.65 -11.97
C ALA A 30 -2.06 -0.68 -11.73
N CYS A 31 -2.23 -0.13 -10.52
CA CYS A 31 -3.30 0.82 -10.17
C CYS A 31 -4.71 0.34 -10.58
N ASP A 32 -4.99 -0.95 -10.37
CA ASP A 32 -6.29 -1.56 -10.64
C ASP A 32 -6.75 -2.46 -9.49
N SER A 33 -7.96 -3.01 -9.62
CA SER A 33 -8.60 -3.82 -8.57
C SER A 33 -7.99 -5.22 -8.39
N THR A 34 -7.12 -5.68 -9.30
CA THR A 34 -6.43 -6.97 -9.13
C THR A 34 -5.46 -6.93 -7.94
N PHE A 35 -4.97 -5.74 -7.58
CA PHE A 35 -4.19 -5.49 -6.36
C PHE A 35 -4.84 -6.13 -5.12
N PHE A 36 -6.14 -5.95 -4.91
CA PHE A 36 -6.81 -6.45 -3.70
C PHE A 36 -6.83 -7.98 -3.63
N GLN A 37 -6.90 -8.66 -4.78
CA GLN A 37 -6.80 -10.12 -4.83
C GLN A 37 -5.41 -10.60 -4.46
N VAL A 38 -4.37 -9.91 -4.95
CA VAL A 38 -2.98 -10.21 -4.60
C VAL A 38 -2.73 -9.93 -3.13
N LEU A 39 -3.10 -8.74 -2.64
CA LEU A 39 -2.96 -8.37 -1.23
C LEU A 39 -3.65 -9.38 -0.31
N SER A 40 -4.89 -9.77 -0.63
CA SER A 40 -5.60 -10.78 0.17
C SER A 40 -4.85 -12.11 0.22
N ARG A 41 -4.28 -12.60 -0.89
CA ARG A 41 -3.51 -13.85 -0.92
C ARG A 41 -2.19 -13.74 -0.15
N GLU A 42 -1.55 -12.57 -0.22
CA GLU A 42 -0.22 -12.33 0.35
C GLU A 42 -0.27 -11.67 1.73
N ARG A 43 -1.45 -11.48 2.32
CA ARG A 43 -1.67 -10.79 3.60
C ARG A 43 -0.82 -11.30 4.76
N ALA A 44 -0.43 -12.58 4.73
CA ALA A 44 0.45 -13.19 5.74
C ALA A 44 1.85 -12.52 5.81
N ALA A 45 2.26 -11.81 4.76
CA ALA A 45 3.46 -10.99 4.76
C ALA A 45 3.34 -9.71 5.62
N PHE A 46 2.11 -9.32 5.97
CA PHE A 46 1.78 -8.07 6.63
C PHE A 46 1.01 -8.35 7.93
N ARG A 47 1.77 -8.56 9.02
CA ARG A 47 1.16 -8.74 10.35
C ARG A 47 0.58 -7.41 10.83
N SER A 48 -0.73 -7.35 11.01
CA SER A 48 -1.42 -6.15 11.47
C SER A 48 -1.30 -6.00 12.99
N GLN A 49 -0.98 -4.78 13.43
CA GLN A 49 -0.97 -4.38 14.83
C GLN A 49 -2.25 -3.64 15.20
N GLU A 50 -2.72 -2.76 14.33
CA GLU A 50 -3.80 -1.84 14.63
C GLU A 50 -4.55 -1.49 13.35
N VAL A 51 -5.86 -1.30 13.47
CA VAL A 51 -6.69 -0.77 12.40
C VAL A 51 -7.47 0.42 12.90
N ARG A 52 -7.47 1.49 12.12
CA ARG A 52 -8.19 2.73 12.39
C ARG A 52 -9.00 3.11 11.17
N THR A 53 -10.22 3.55 11.41
CA THR A 53 -11.04 4.22 10.41
C THR A 53 -11.27 5.65 10.85
N ILE A 54 -11.00 6.59 9.96
CA ILE A 54 -11.21 8.02 10.17
C ILE A 54 -12.29 8.47 9.18
N PHE A 55 -13.31 9.12 9.71
CA PHE A 55 -14.37 9.73 8.91
C PHE A 55 -14.23 11.24 8.94
N SER A 56 -14.38 11.87 7.78
CA SER A 56 -14.60 13.31 7.66
C SER A 56 -15.75 13.55 6.67
N GLU A 57 -16.25 14.78 6.60
CA GLU A 57 -17.48 15.12 5.83
C GLU A 57 -17.50 14.57 4.40
N HIS A 58 -16.34 14.47 3.74
CA HIS A 58 -16.24 14.03 2.34
C HIS A 58 -15.25 12.88 2.14
N GLN A 59 -14.89 12.15 3.20
CA GLN A 59 -13.82 11.16 3.11
C GLN A 59 -13.92 10.08 4.19
N ARG A 60 -13.69 8.84 3.81
CA ARG A 60 -13.35 7.74 4.72
C ARG A 60 -11.91 7.32 4.48
N ILE A 61 -11.10 7.22 5.51
CA ILE A 61 -9.74 6.69 5.47
C ILE A 61 -9.65 5.49 6.40
N ASP A 62 -9.29 4.32 5.87
CA ASP A 62 -8.94 3.15 6.66
C ASP A 62 -7.41 2.97 6.66
N ILE A 63 -6.84 2.72 7.83
CA ILE A 63 -5.39 2.57 8.04
C ILE A 63 -5.16 1.26 8.77
N VAL A 64 -4.28 0.41 8.22
CA VAL A 64 -3.82 -0.83 8.84
C VAL A 64 -2.35 -0.67 9.16
N LYS A 65 -2.01 -0.46 10.42
CA LYS A 65 -0.63 -0.38 10.88
C LYS A 65 -0.05 -1.77 11.06
N PHE A 66 1.18 -1.98 10.63
CA PHE A 66 1.88 -3.26 10.80
C PHE A 66 2.65 -3.33 12.12
N ASP A 67 2.76 -4.54 12.67
CA ASP A 67 3.47 -4.83 13.92
C ASP A 67 4.97 -4.56 13.83
N SER A 68 5.55 -4.90 12.67
CA SER A 68 6.91 -4.57 12.30
C SER A 68 6.94 -4.04 10.87
N SER A 69 7.92 -3.20 10.54
CA SER A 69 8.15 -2.80 9.16
C SER A 69 8.46 -4.03 8.29
N VAL A 70 7.96 -4.02 7.06
CA VAL A 70 8.21 -5.07 6.07
C VAL A 70 9.21 -4.53 5.06
N GLU A 71 10.42 -5.10 5.07
CA GLU A 71 11.51 -4.75 4.17
C GLU A 71 11.30 -5.40 2.80
N VAL A 72 11.05 -4.59 1.77
CA VAL A 72 10.81 -5.10 0.42
C VAL A 72 11.12 -4.06 -0.64
N LEU A 73 11.70 -4.48 -1.76
CA LEU A 73 12.13 -3.58 -2.85
C LEU A 73 13.06 -2.42 -2.42
N GLY A 74 13.76 -2.57 -1.30
CA GLY A 74 14.57 -1.50 -0.71
C GLY A 74 13.76 -0.43 0.03
N LEU A 75 12.54 -0.76 0.45
CA LEU A 75 11.61 0.10 1.19
C LEU A 75 11.22 -0.55 2.52
N ARG A 76 10.92 0.29 3.51
CA ARG A 76 10.38 -0.11 4.82
C ARG A 76 8.90 0.16 4.90
N ILE A 77 8.08 -0.83 4.59
CA ILE A 77 6.62 -0.67 4.61
C ILE A 77 6.11 -0.73 6.04
N THR A 78 5.36 0.28 6.47
CA THR A 78 4.89 0.44 7.85
C THR A 78 3.39 0.33 8.01
N SER A 79 2.63 0.60 6.95
CA SER A 79 1.17 0.48 6.98
C SER A 79 0.58 0.27 5.59
N TYR A 80 -0.66 -0.20 5.57
CA TYR A 80 -1.55 -0.14 4.41
C TYR A 80 -2.62 0.93 4.64
N ARG A 81 -3.04 1.61 3.57
CA ARG A 81 -4.08 2.63 3.59
C ARG A 81 -5.04 2.45 2.44
N GLN A 82 -6.31 2.76 2.71
CA GLN A 82 -7.29 3.01 1.67
C GLN A 82 -8.16 4.20 2.03
N GLU A 83 -8.62 4.90 1.02
CA GLU A 83 -9.40 6.11 1.14
C GLU A 83 -10.51 6.10 0.10
N THR A 84 -11.71 6.48 0.53
CA THR A 84 -12.84 6.75 -0.34
C THR A 84 -13.22 8.22 -0.20
N GLY A 85 -13.06 8.98 -1.29
CA GLY A 85 -13.57 10.34 -1.40
C GLY A 85 -15.05 10.31 -1.75
N LEU A 86 -15.85 11.19 -1.14
CA LEU A 86 -17.29 11.30 -1.33
C LEU A 86 -17.62 12.62 -2.04
N ASP A 87 -18.61 12.60 -2.94
CA ASP A 87 -19.18 13.81 -3.51
C ASP A 87 -20.18 14.48 -2.54
N TYR A 88 -20.77 15.60 -2.96
CA TYR A 88 -21.76 16.34 -2.17
C TYR A 88 -23.04 15.54 -1.85
N ASN A 89 -23.31 14.43 -2.55
CA ASN A 89 -24.42 13.53 -2.28
C ASN A 89 -24.00 12.33 -1.42
N LEU A 90 -22.80 12.39 -0.82
CA LEU A 90 -22.17 11.32 -0.05
C LEU A 90 -21.97 10.03 -0.86
N GLN A 91 -21.81 10.14 -2.19
CA GLN A 91 -21.51 9.00 -3.05
C GLN A 91 -20.01 8.90 -3.32
N PRO A 92 -19.43 7.68 -3.39
CA PRO A 92 -18.03 7.48 -3.74
C PRO A 92 -17.67 8.13 -5.09
N SER A 93 -16.75 9.08 -5.05
CA SER A 93 -16.30 9.86 -6.20
C SER A 93 -14.87 9.53 -6.62
N SER A 94 -14.03 9.12 -5.67
CA SER A 94 -12.65 8.72 -5.89
C SER A 94 -12.20 7.69 -4.87
N PHE A 95 -11.16 6.95 -5.24
CA PHE A 95 -10.57 5.92 -4.41
C PHE A 95 -9.06 6.05 -4.44
N THR A 96 -8.44 5.93 -3.27
CA THR A 96 -6.99 5.86 -3.14
C THR A 96 -6.62 4.66 -2.30
N TRP A 97 -5.60 3.90 -2.68
CA TRP A 97 -5.11 2.78 -1.86
C TRP A 97 -3.62 2.56 -2.04
N GLY A 98 -2.98 1.95 -1.06
CA GLY A 98 -1.59 1.56 -1.16
C GLY A 98 -0.89 1.45 0.19
N PHE A 99 0.42 1.64 0.20
CA PHE A 99 1.26 1.41 1.36
C PHE A 99 1.94 2.70 1.82
N GLN A 100 2.20 2.81 3.12
CA GLN A 100 3.11 3.82 3.65
C GLN A 100 4.48 3.20 3.90
N VAL A 101 5.53 3.97 3.63
CA VAL A 101 6.93 3.62 3.89
C VAL A 101 7.62 4.69 4.74
N ASP A 102 8.71 4.32 5.41
CA ASP A 102 9.53 5.27 6.17
C ASP A 102 10.33 6.24 5.29
N GLU A 103 10.63 5.83 4.05
CA GLU A 103 11.39 6.63 3.09
C GLU A 103 10.62 7.88 2.64
N THR A 104 11.33 8.97 2.35
CA THR A 104 10.73 10.15 1.70
C THR A 104 10.27 9.83 0.28
N PRO A 105 9.38 10.64 -0.34
CA PRO A 105 8.94 10.37 -1.72
C PRO A 105 10.09 10.22 -2.72
N VAL A 106 11.16 11.01 -2.57
CA VAL A 106 12.35 10.97 -3.43
C VAL A 106 13.16 9.68 -3.23
N GLU A 107 13.33 9.25 -1.98
CA GLU A 107 14.03 7.99 -1.66
C GLU A 107 13.24 6.78 -2.16
N ALA A 108 11.92 6.78 -1.95
CA ALA A 108 11.03 5.76 -2.48
C ALA A 108 11.08 5.69 -4.00
N ALA A 109 11.07 6.84 -4.68
CA ALA A 109 11.20 6.91 -6.13
C ALA A 109 12.51 6.30 -6.62
N ARG A 110 13.61 6.56 -5.90
CA ARG A 110 14.93 6.01 -6.21
C ARG A 110 14.95 4.49 -6.07
N ALA A 111 14.36 3.94 -5.01
CA ALA A 111 14.27 2.50 -4.80
C ALA A 111 13.47 1.80 -5.91
N LEU A 112 12.44 2.47 -6.43
CA LEU A 112 11.52 1.92 -7.42
C LEU A 112 11.92 2.13 -8.88
N LEU A 113 13.04 2.81 -9.19
CA LEU A 113 13.44 3.14 -10.57
C LEU A 113 13.44 1.95 -11.54
N LYS A 114 13.84 0.76 -11.07
CA LYS A 114 13.89 -0.44 -11.92
C LYS A 114 12.51 -0.97 -12.36
N TYR A 115 11.44 -0.56 -11.67
CA TYR A 115 10.06 -0.98 -11.94
C TYR A 115 9.30 -0.02 -12.86
N PHE A 116 9.81 1.21 -13.02
CA PHE A 116 9.18 2.24 -13.85
C PHE A 116 10.09 2.56 -15.03
N PRO A 117 9.80 2.06 -16.24
CA PRO A 117 10.67 2.26 -17.40
C PRO A 117 10.61 3.69 -17.94
N GLY A 118 11.77 4.27 -18.26
CA GLY A 118 11.90 5.55 -18.93
C GLY A 118 13.03 6.42 -18.36
N GLU A 119 13.44 7.45 -19.10
CA GLU A 119 14.49 8.37 -18.65
C GLU A 119 14.07 9.25 -17.47
N LYS A 120 12.77 9.56 -17.38
CA LYS A 120 12.14 10.32 -16.30
C LYS A 120 10.89 9.58 -15.81
N PRO A 121 11.06 8.49 -15.04
CA PRO A 121 9.97 7.61 -14.66
C PRO A 121 8.96 8.26 -13.73
N PHE A 122 9.38 9.31 -13.02
CA PHE A 122 8.53 10.12 -12.17
C PHE A 122 8.65 11.60 -12.51
N HIS A 123 7.58 12.36 -12.28
CA HIS A 123 7.54 13.83 -12.37
C HIS A 123 6.73 14.41 -11.21
N GLY A 124 6.93 15.69 -10.89
CA GLY A 124 6.20 16.37 -9.83
C GLY A 124 7.12 17.17 -8.91
N THR A 125 6.76 17.24 -7.64
CA THR A 125 7.49 17.96 -6.58
C THR A 125 8.14 16.98 -5.61
N VAL A 126 8.93 17.50 -4.66
CA VAL A 126 9.52 16.69 -3.58
C VAL A 126 8.46 16.06 -2.66
N ASP A 127 7.25 16.64 -2.62
CA ASP A 127 6.14 16.15 -1.80
C ASP A 127 5.20 15.21 -2.56
N MET A 128 5.25 15.20 -3.91
CA MET A 128 4.42 14.34 -4.74
C MET A 128 5.10 14.05 -6.07
N LEU A 129 5.44 12.79 -6.29
CA LEU A 129 6.02 12.27 -7.53
C LEU A 129 5.05 11.29 -8.18
N GLN A 130 4.58 11.60 -9.38
CA GLN A 130 3.66 10.76 -10.15
C GLN A 130 4.44 9.95 -11.19
N ALA A 131 4.06 8.70 -11.38
CA ALA A 131 4.61 7.89 -12.47
C ALA A 131 4.26 8.52 -13.83
N THR A 132 5.27 8.76 -14.66
CA THR A 132 5.12 9.45 -15.96
C THR A 132 4.45 8.59 -17.02
N ARG A 133 4.42 7.28 -16.83
CA ARG A 133 3.78 6.29 -17.71
C ARG A 133 3.03 5.29 -16.85
N GLY A 134 1.84 4.86 -17.28
CA GLY A 134 1.11 3.81 -16.57
C GLY A 134 -0.29 3.54 -17.07
N TYR A 135 -1.05 4.58 -17.45
CA TYR A 135 -2.52 4.41 -17.61
C TYR A 135 -3.08 5.12 -18.86
N PRO A 136 -2.71 4.71 -20.08
CA PRO A 136 -3.23 5.32 -21.31
C PRO A 136 -4.76 5.22 -21.38
N GLY A 137 -5.44 6.34 -21.62
CA GLY A 137 -6.90 6.39 -21.73
C GLY A 137 -7.68 6.34 -20.41
N GLN A 138 -6.99 6.39 -19.26
CA GLN A 138 -7.59 6.39 -17.92
C GLN A 138 -7.08 7.60 -17.12
N PRO A 139 -7.52 8.83 -17.45
CA PRO A 139 -6.95 10.06 -16.87
C PRO A 139 -7.22 10.21 -15.38
N GLY A 140 -8.23 9.52 -14.82
CA GLY A 140 -8.46 9.49 -13.38
C GLY A 140 -7.64 8.44 -12.64
N LYS A 141 -6.75 7.69 -13.34
CA LYS A 141 -5.81 6.76 -12.70
C LYS A 141 -4.39 7.27 -12.70
N LEU A 142 -3.75 7.17 -11.54
CA LEU A 142 -2.33 7.44 -11.39
C LEU A 142 -1.74 6.65 -10.22
N PHE A 143 -0.47 6.31 -10.35
CA PHE A 143 0.38 5.88 -9.23
C PHE A 143 1.27 7.05 -8.83
N ALA A 144 1.32 7.32 -7.53
CA ALA A 144 2.10 8.40 -6.95
C ALA A 144 2.85 7.97 -5.71
N LEU A 145 3.93 8.69 -5.45
CA LEU A 145 4.68 8.72 -4.22
C LEU A 145 4.41 10.07 -3.59
N SER A 146 3.67 10.12 -2.50
CA SER A 146 3.24 11.37 -1.89
C SER A 146 3.62 11.44 -0.41
N LYS A 147 3.77 12.65 0.11
CA LYS A 147 3.92 12.85 1.54
C LYS A 147 2.63 12.40 2.27
N PRO A 148 2.72 11.79 3.47
CA PRO A 148 1.55 11.46 4.26
C PRO A 148 0.63 12.66 4.48
N ARG A 149 -0.69 12.41 4.41
CA ARG A 149 -1.72 13.45 4.51
C ARG A 149 -2.06 13.82 5.95
N LEU A 150 -1.92 12.90 6.91
CA LEU A 150 -2.28 13.16 8.30
C LEU A 150 -1.12 13.82 9.05
N ALA A 151 -1.46 14.77 9.91
CA ALA A 151 -0.47 15.51 10.70
C ALA A 151 0.30 14.55 11.63
N GLY A 152 1.62 14.72 11.68
CA GLY A 152 2.52 13.92 12.53
C GLY A 152 3.03 12.63 11.88
N GLU A 153 2.58 12.29 10.68
CA GLU A 153 3.10 11.15 9.92
C GLU A 153 4.36 11.53 9.13
N ALA A 154 5.24 10.55 8.95
CA ALA A 154 6.51 10.68 8.23
C ALA A 154 6.62 9.65 7.09
N GLY A 155 7.62 9.85 6.23
CA GLY A 155 7.91 8.98 5.10
C GLY A 155 7.09 9.33 3.85
N ALA A 156 6.56 8.31 3.17
CA ALA A 156 5.82 8.46 1.91
C ALA A 156 4.70 7.43 1.78
N ASN A 157 3.63 7.82 1.10
CA ASN A 157 2.62 6.91 0.58
C ASN A 157 3.00 6.49 -0.84
N LEU A 158 3.05 5.18 -1.07
CA LEU A 158 2.98 4.57 -2.40
C LEU A 158 1.50 4.34 -2.65
N GLU A 159 0.89 5.10 -3.55
CA GLU A 159 -0.56 5.09 -3.69
C GLU A 159 -1.03 5.09 -5.13
N CYS A 160 -2.08 4.33 -5.32
CA CYS A 160 -2.90 4.32 -6.51
C CYS A 160 -4.11 5.19 -6.26
N HIS A 161 -4.38 6.12 -7.17
CA HIS A 161 -5.60 6.89 -7.19
C HIS A 161 -6.42 6.49 -8.41
N SER A 162 -7.72 6.34 -8.23
CA SER A 162 -8.68 6.07 -9.30
C SER A 162 -9.95 6.89 -9.07
N GLY A 163 -10.36 7.65 -10.09
CA GLY A 163 -11.72 8.18 -10.14
C GLY A 163 -12.77 7.07 -10.20
N ARG A 164 -13.99 7.34 -9.73
CA ARG A 164 -15.09 6.36 -9.71
C ARG A 164 -15.34 5.70 -11.07
N LYS A 165 -15.24 6.48 -12.16
CA LYS A 165 -15.48 6.02 -13.54
C LYS A 165 -14.41 5.06 -14.05
N ASP A 166 -13.20 5.09 -13.46
CA ASP A 166 -12.05 4.32 -13.93
C ASP A 166 -11.87 3.00 -13.15
N LEU A 167 -12.60 2.80 -12.03
CA LEU A 167 -12.55 1.58 -11.22
C LEU A 167 -13.47 0.45 -11.74
N GLY A 168 -14.15 0.68 -12.88
CA GLY A 168 -15.07 -0.30 -13.48
C GLY A 168 -16.29 -0.60 -12.59
N ASP A 169 -16.69 -1.87 -12.55
CA ASP A 169 -17.88 -2.34 -11.82
C ASP A 169 -17.69 -2.40 -10.30
N VAL A 170 -16.49 -2.06 -9.79
CA VAL A 170 -16.21 -2.01 -8.35
C VAL A 170 -16.92 -0.79 -7.75
N TRP A 171 -17.95 -1.04 -6.94
CA TRP A 171 -18.74 0.01 -6.28
C TRP A 171 -18.10 0.57 -5.02
N SER A 172 -17.29 -0.24 -4.34
CA SER A 172 -16.58 0.12 -3.12
C SER A 172 -15.26 -0.64 -3.05
N LEU A 173 -14.29 -0.07 -2.33
CA LEU A 173 -13.11 -0.83 -1.93
C LEU A 173 -13.52 -1.97 -0.98
N PRO A 174 -12.77 -3.08 -0.95
CA PRO A 174 -12.99 -4.11 0.06
C PRO A 174 -12.76 -3.54 1.47
N ASP A 175 -13.45 -4.10 2.47
CA ASP A 175 -13.19 -3.70 3.86
C ASP A 175 -11.78 -4.15 4.28
N VAL A 176 -11.08 -3.28 5.01
CA VAL A 176 -9.73 -3.59 5.51
C VAL A 176 -9.73 -4.78 6.46
N GLU A 177 -10.86 -5.03 7.14
CA GLU A 177 -11.03 -6.21 7.97
C GLU A 177 -10.89 -7.47 7.11
N ASP A 178 -11.59 -7.58 5.99
CA ASP A 178 -11.51 -8.73 5.10
C ASP A 178 -10.11 -8.92 4.49
N LEU A 179 -9.38 -7.83 4.28
CA LEU A 179 -8.00 -7.88 3.76
C LEU A 179 -6.99 -8.40 4.80
N PHE A 180 -7.21 -8.15 6.10
CA PHE A 180 -6.24 -8.42 7.17
C PHE A 180 -6.77 -9.24 8.36
N PHE A 181 -7.99 -9.80 8.29
CA PHE A 181 -8.70 -10.46 9.40
C PHE A 181 -7.89 -11.57 10.09
N GLU A 182 -7.15 -12.35 9.31
CA GLU A 182 -6.38 -13.49 9.82
C GLU A 182 -5.08 -13.07 10.52
N THR A 183 -4.55 -11.89 10.22
CA THR A 183 -3.32 -11.39 10.83
C THR A 183 -3.57 -10.52 12.06
N TRP A 184 -4.82 -10.20 12.36
CA TRP A 184 -5.21 -9.40 13.51
C TRP A 184 -4.94 -10.09 14.84
N ASP A 185 -4.05 -9.48 15.63
CA ASP A 185 -3.88 -9.79 17.04
C ASP A 185 -5.20 -9.64 17.80
N ARG A 186 -5.52 -10.60 18.67
CA ARG A 186 -6.81 -10.69 19.37
C ARG A 186 -7.07 -9.51 20.30
N GLU A 187 -6.01 -8.89 20.83
CA GLU A 187 -6.13 -7.74 21.75
C GLU A 187 -6.48 -6.44 21.00
N SER A 188 -5.94 -6.24 19.81
CA SER A 188 -6.21 -5.06 18.97
C SER A 188 -7.62 -5.01 18.37
N ARG A 189 -8.29 -6.17 18.28
CA ARG A 189 -9.69 -6.28 17.78
C ARG A 189 -10.68 -5.44 18.59
N TRP A 190 -10.43 -5.22 19.88
CA TRP A 190 -11.32 -4.45 20.75
C TRP A 190 -11.18 -2.93 20.58
N LEU A 191 -10.04 -2.44 20.09
CA LEU A 191 -9.78 -1.00 19.98
C LEU A 191 -10.36 -0.38 18.70
N ALA A 192 -10.46 -1.14 17.60
CA ALA A 192 -11.08 -0.68 16.35
C ALA A 192 -12.57 -0.30 16.52
N TRP A 193 -13.26 -0.95 17.46
CA TRP A 193 -14.68 -0.68 17.74
C TRP A 193 -14.93 0.59 18.57
N ILE A 194 -13.93 1.09 19.30
CA ILE A 194 -14.11 2.23 20.22
C ILE A 194 -14.03 3.57 19.49
N PHE A 195 -13.19 3.67 18.45
CA PHE A 195 -13.00 4.93 17.70
C PHE A 195 -14.00 5.14 16.56
N GLY A 196 -14.85 4.15 16.24
CA GLY A 196 -15.97 4.32 15.30
C GLY A 196 -17.23 4.94 15.90
N TRP A 197 -17.24 5.26 17.20
CA TRP A 197 -18.42 5.75 17.94
C TRP A 197 -18.21 7.08 18.68
N LEU A 198 -17.00 7.63 18.65
CA LEU A 198 -16.66 8.87 19.36
C LEU A 198 -16.07 9.88 18.38
N ASP A 199 -16.89 10.26 17.41
CA ASP A 199 -16.97 11.61 16.82
C ASP A 199 -18.45 11.90 16.49
#